data_AF-A0A535M5E2-F1
#
_entry.id   AF-A0A535M5E2-F1
#
_cell.length_a   1.000
_cell.length_b   1.000
_cell.length_c   1.000
_cell.angle_alpha   90.00
_cell.angle_beta   90.00
_cell.angle_gamma   90.00
#
_symmetry.space_group_name_H-M   'P 1'
#
loop_
_entity.id
_entity.type
_entity.pdbx_description
1 polymer ?
#
loop_
_entity_poly.entity_id
_entity_poly.type
_entity_poly.pdbx_seq_one_letter_code
_entity_poly.pdbx_strand_id
1 'polypeptide(L)'
;MSEIRKDYATPTWVVFSAARSQRPGAFRNTKDASPKADCPFCEGHEGMTPPEVLAYRDGGTADGPGWRIRCVPNKFPALERSGEVREHRDGLLVSMDGVGAHEVIVESPDHDGHLATLPDLQVETVLRAYAERHRALAADRRVRYIQIFKNHG
;
A
#
# COMPACT_ATOMS: atom_id res chain seq x y z
N MET A 1 22.39 -22.79 -19.15
CA MET A 1 22.77 -23.52 -17.93
C MET A 1 22.02 -22.90 -16.76
N SER A 2 21.53 -23.71 -15.82
CA SER A 2 20.93 -23.20 -14.58
C SER A 2 22.00 -23.01 -13.50
N GLU A 3 21.81 -22.05 -12.61
CA GLU A 3 22.70 -21.73 -11.51
C GLU A 3 21.88 -21.51 -10.23
N ILE A 4 22.46 -21.73 -9.05
CA ILE A 4 21.84 -21.35 -7.77
C ILE A 4 22.72 -20.26 -7.16
N ARG A 5 22.16 -19.07 -6.94
CA ARG A 5 22.88 -17.92 -6.40
C ARG A 5 22.37 -17.59 -5.01
N LYS A 6 23.29 -17.28 -4.11
CA LYS A 6 22.97 -16.77 -2.77
C LYS A 6 22.50 -15.31 -2.90
N ASP A 7 21.34 -14.99 -2.31
CA ASP A 7 20.99 -13.61 -2.02
C ASP A 7 21.68 -13.19 -0.71
N TYR A 8 22.23 -11.99 -0.67
CA TYR A 8 22.88 -11.44 0.53
C TYR A 8 22.02 -10.40 1.22
N ALA A 9 20.97 -9.89 0.56
CA ALA A 9 19.96 -9.04 1.19
C ALA A 9 18.96 -9.88 2.00
N THR A 10 18.63 -11.08 1.53
CA THR A 10 17.84 -12.07 2.27
C THR A 10 18.66 -13.34 2.50
N PRO A 11 18.54 -14.06 3.62
CA PRO A 11 19.33 -15.27 3.89
C PRO A 11 18.81 -16.50 3.09
N THR A 12 18.63 -16.34 1.78
CA THR A 12 18.01 -17.33 0.89
C THR A 12 18.89 -17.66 -0.32
N TRP A 13 18.58 -18.76 -1.01
CA TRP A 13 19.22 -19.18 -2.26
C TRP A 13 18.19 -19.19 -3.38
N VAL A 14 18.56 -18.66 -4.56
CA VAL A 14 17.67 -18.47 -5.71
C VAL A 14 18.15 -19.30 -6.89
N VAL A 15 17.24 -20.05 -7.51
CA VAL A 15 17.50 -20.80 -8.74
C VAL A 15 17.35 -19.90 -9.96
N PHE A 16 18.43 -19.69 -10.70
CA PHE A 16 18.45 -19.01 -12.00
C PHE A 16 18.40 -20.03 -13.13
N SER A 17 17.34 -20.01 -13.92
CA SER A 17 17.17 -20.91 -15.08
C SER A 17 16.54 -20.18 -16.26
N ALA A 18 17.36 -19.42 -17.01
CA ALA A 18 16.91 -18.54 -18.11
C ALA A 18 16.02 -19.25 -19.15
N ALA A 19 16.27 -20.52 -19.47
CA ALA A 19 15.45 -21.27 -20.43
C ALA A 19 13.97 -21.44 -20.04
N ARG A 20 13.60 -21.19 -18.76
CA ARG A 20 12.19 -21.27 -18.31
C ARG A 20 11.30 -20.15 -18.84
N SER A 21 11.88 -19.01 -19.26
CA SER A 21 11.10 -17.89 -19.84
C SER A 21 10.54 -18.20 -21.23
N GLN A 22 11.06 -19.21 -21.93
CA GLN A 22 10.59 -19.61 -23.26
C GLN A 22 9.39 -20.56 -23.23
N ARG A 23 8.83 -20.87 -22.05
CA ARG A 23 7.63 -21.71 -21.96
C ARG A 23 6.39 -20.93 -22.43
N PRO A 24 5.49 -21.57 -23.19
CA PRO A 24 4.18 -20.98 -23.50
C PRO A 24 3.45 -20.55 -22.22
N GLY A 25 2.91 -19.33 -22.19
CA GLY A 25 2.20 -18.78 -21.03
C GLY A 25 3.09 -18.32 -19.87
N ALA A 26 4.42 -18.16 -20.09
CA ALA A 26 5.33 -17.63 -19.06
C ALA A 26 4.97 -16.23 -18.55
N PHE A 27 4.18 -15.47 -19.33
CA PHE A 27 3.66 -14.16 -18.97
C PHE A 27 2.13 -14.22 -18.98
N ARG A 28 1.51 -13.80 -17.87
CA ARG A 28 0.05 -13.61 -17.79
C ARG A 28 -0.27 -12.19 -18.25
N ASN A 29 -1.29 -12.06 -19.10
CA ASN A 29 -1.91 -10.76 -19.35
C ASN A 29 -2.67 -10.30 -18.11
N THR A 30 -2.58 -8.99 -17.83
CA THR A 30 -3.25 -8.29 -16.73
C THR A 30 -4.77 -8.30 -16.91
N LYS A 31 -5.49 -8.16 -15.80
CA LYS A 31 -6.97 -8.14 -15.79
C LYS A 31 -7.50 -6.79 -16.29
N ASP A 32 -8.75 -6.76 -16.71
CA ASP A 32 -9.47 -5.53 -17.02
C ASP A 32 -9.55 -4.63 -15.77
N ALA A 33 -9.28 -3.32 -15.95
CA ALA A 33 -9.39 -2.34 -14.89
C ALA A 33 -10.86 -2.16 -14.46
N SER A 34 -11.09 -1.92 -13.15
CA SER A 34 -12.42 -1.58 -12.65
C SER A 34 -12.92 -0.28 -13.30
N PRO A 35 -14.21 -0.16 -13.66
CA PRO A 35 -14.76 1.07 -14.22
C PRO A 35 -14.63 2.25 -13.23
N LYS A 36 -14.37 3.45 -13.76
CA LYS A 36 -14.28 4.69 -12.97
C LYS A 36 -15.51 4.95 -12.10
N ALA A 37 -16.71 4.64 -12.61
CA ALA A 37 -17.99 4.89 -11.93
C ALA A 37 -18.12 4.15 -10.59
N ASP A 38 -17.49 2.98 -10.46
CA ASP A 38 -17.58 2.14 -9.26
C ASP A 38 -16.32 2.24 -8.39
N CYS A 39 -15.34 3.04 -8.79
CA CYS A 39 -14.06 3.15 -8.12
C CYS A 39 -14.17 4.07 -6.89
N PRO A 40 -14.01 3.56 -5.65
CA PRO A 40 -14.11 4.38 -4.44
C PRO A 40 -12.96 5.39 -4.29
N PHE A 41 -11.90 5.25 -5.09
CA PHE A 41 -10.71 6.09 -5.02
C PHE A 41 -10.72 7.24 -6.03
N CYS A 42 -11.74 7.32 -6.89
CA CYS A 42 -11.92 8.44 -7.79
C CYS A 42 -12.37 9.69 -7.03
N GLU A 43 -11.97 10.85 -7.56
CA GLU A 43 -12.49 12.13 -7.11
C GLU A 43 -14.02 12.19 -7.29
N GLY A 44 -14.71 12.74 -6.29
CA GLY A 44 -16.17 12.77 -6.19
C GLY A 44 -16.77 11.54 -5.49
N HIS A 45 -15.97 10.50 -5.22
CA HIS A 45 -16.39 9.29 -4.52
C HIS A 45 -15.84 9.21 -3.09
N GLU A 46 -15.42 10.33 -2.51
CA GLU A 46 -14.76 10.37 -1.20
C GLU A 46 -15.62 9.74 -0.08
N GLY A 47 -16.95 9.86 -0.18
CA GLY A 47 -17.91 9.23 0.73
C GLY A 47 -17.95 7.70 0.68
N MET A 48 -17.29 7.06 -0.29
CA MET A 48 -17.15 5.60 -0.36
C MET A 48 -15.94 5.08 0.44
N THR A 49 -15.09 5.99 0.91
CA THR A 49 -13.90 5.70 1.73
C THR A 49 -14.09 6.17 3.17
N PRO A 50 -13.36 5.60 4.15
CA PRO A 50 -13.26 6.22 5.47
C PRO A 50 -12.63 7.62 5.40
N PRO A 51 -12.85 8.48 6.42
CA PRO A 51 -12.30 9.83 6.44
C PRO A 51 -10.78 9.87 6.25
N GLU A 52 -10.30 10.85 5.49
CA GLU A 52 -8.89 11.01 5.22
C GLU A 52 -8.08 11.33 6.48
N VAL A 53 -6.90 10.70 6.60
CA VAL A 53 -5.92 10.97 7.66
C VAL A 53 -4.79 11.88 7.18
N LEU A 54 -4.71 12.10 5.87
CA LEU A 54 -3.83 13.07 5.21
C LEU A 54 -4.39 13.34 3.81
N ALA A 55 -4.35 14.59 3.36
CA ALA A 55 -4.58 14.93 1.96
C ALA A 55 -3.71 16.11 1.54
N TYR A 56 -3.14 16.01 0.34
CA TYR A 56 -2.56 17.17 -0.34
C TYR A 56 -3.59 17.70 -1.33
N ARG A 57 -3.90 18.99 -1.22
CA ARG A 57 -5.05 19.62 -1.89
C ARG A 57 -4.63 20.96 -2.47
N ASP A 58 -5.18 21.30 -3.64
CA ASP A 58 -5.03 22.63 -4.23
C ASP A 58 -6.26 23.52 -3.91
N GLY A 59 -7.35 22.90 -3.44
CA GLY A 59 -8.56 23.57 -2.99
C GLY A 59 -9.59 22.59 -2.44
N GLY A 60 -10.76 23.10 -2.07
CA GLY A 60 -11.87 22.30 -1.53
C GLY A 60 -11.79 22.04 -0.02
N THR A 61 -12.67 21.17 0.46
CA THR A 61 -12.79 20.78 1.87
C THR A 61 -12.31 19.35 2.10
N ALA A 62 -12.02 19.00 3.35
CA ALA A 62 -11.73 17.62 3.75
C ALA A 62 -12.83 16.65 3.27
N ASP A 63 -12.41 15.45 2.86
CA ASP A 63 -13.29 14.41 2.30
C ASP A 63 -14.17 14.87 1.13
N GLY A 64 -13.69 15.87 0.38
CA GLY A 64 -14.30 16.31 -0.88
C GLY A 64 -13.24 16.46 -1.99
N PRO A 65 -13.65 16.93 -3.18
CA PRO A 65 -12.78 17.06 -4.35
C PRO A 65 -11.69 18.14 -4.16
N GLY A 66 -10.78 18.25 -5.13
CA GLY A 66 -9.66 19.19 -5.15
C GLY A 66 -8.35 18.64 -4.56
N TRP A 67 -8.29 17.32 -4.33
CA TRP A 67 -7.11 16.64 -3.80
C TRP A 67 -6.22 16.10 -4.92
N ARG A 68 -4.92 16.12 -4.68
CA ARG A 68 -3.91 15.43 -5.50
C ARG A 68 -3.55 14.07 -4.94
N ILE A 69 -3.54 13.94 -3.61
CA ILE A 69 -3.31 12.68 -2.89
C ILE A 69 -4.23 12.60 -1.69
N ARG A 70 -4.77 11.41 -1.40
CA ARG A 70 -5.47 11.10 -0.15
C ARG A 70 -4.89 9.87 0.51
N CYS A 71 -4.68 9.92 1.82
CA CYS A 71 -4.43 8.75 2.64
C CYS A 71 -5.68 8.49 3.48
N VAL A 72 -6.23 7.29 3.39
CA VAL A 72 -7.43 6.88 4.12
C VAL A 72 -7.16 5.59 4.88
N PRO A 73 -7.76 5.35 6.06
CA PRO A 73 -7.79 4.04 6.66
C PRO A 73 -8.35 3.01 5.66
N ASN A 74 -7.77 1.82 5.62
CA ASN A 74 -8.35 0.74 4.84
C ASN A 74 -9.69 0.36 5.47
N LYS A 75 -10.76 0.28 4.66
CA LYS A 75 -12.10 -0.13 5.10
C LYS A 75 -12.14 -1.57 5.64
N PHE A 76 -11.20 -2.40 5.19
CA PHE A 76 -11.01 -3.79 5.62
C PHE A 76 -9.58 -3.95 6.14
N PRO A 77 -9.27 -3.37 7.31
CA PRO A 77 -7.91 -3.36 7.83
C PRO A 77 -7.49 -4.77 8.26
N ALA A 78 -6.18 -5.04 8.20
CA ALA A 78 -5.62 -6.33 8.66
C ALA A 78 -5.27 -6.31 10.16
N LEU A 79 -5.28 -5.12 10.76
CA LEU A 79 -4.87 -4.85 12.14
C LEU A 79 -5.85 -3.83 12.75
N GLU A 80 -6.05 -3.94 14.05
CA GLU A 80 -6.90 -3.04 14.84
C GLU A 80 -6.14 -1.79 15.27
N ARG A 81 -6.75 -0.61 15.12
CA ARG A 81 -6.09 0.68 15.41
C ARG A 81 -5.95 0.99 16.90
N SER A 82 -6.87 0.44 17.70
CA SER A 82 -6.94 0.64 19.15
C SER A 82 -6.61 -0.66 19.89
N GLY A 83 -6.35 -0.55 21.19
CA GLY A 83 -6.01 -1.68 22.06
C GLY A 83 -4.55 -1.69 22.52
N GLU A 84 -4.17 -2.75 23.20
CA GLU A 84 -2.81 -2.96 23.69
C GLU A 84 -2.18 -4.14 22.94
N VAL A 85 -0.86 -4.12 22.81
CA VAL A 85 -0.13 -5.27 22.26
C VAL A 85 0.15 -6.21 23.42
N ARG A 86 -0.63 -7.28 23.54
CA ARG A 86 -0.42 -8.33 24.54
C ARG A 86 0.00 -9.62 23.87
N GLU A 87 0.97 -10.29 24.46
CA GLU A 87 1.36 -11.65 24.09
C GLU A 87 0.55 -12.63 24.94
N HIS A 88 -0.01 -13.65 24.31
CA HIS A 88 -0.73 -14.72 24.95
C HIS A 88 0.07 -16.01 24.81
N ARG A 89 0.12 -16.80 25.88
CA ARG A 89 0.79 -18.10 25.91
C ARG A 89 -0.13 -19.18 26.44
N ASP A 90 -0.27 -20.24 25.67
CA ASP A 90 -0.92 -21.48 26.08
C ASP A 90 0.05 -22.65 25.83
N GLY A 91 0.82 -22.99 26.87
CA GLY A 91 1.93 -23.93 26.75
C GLY A 91 2.97 -23.47 25.73
N LEU A 92 3.08 -24.20 24.62
CA LEU A 92 3.98 -23.90 23.50
C LEU A 92 3.37 -22.96 22.46
N LEU A 93 2.06 -22.71 22.53
CA LEU A 93 1.36 -21.84 21.58
C LEU A 93 1.52 -20.40 22.03
N VAL A 94 2.04 -19.56 21.13
CA VAL A 94 2.24 -18.13 21.36
C VAL A 94 1.47 -17.35 20.31
N SER A 95 0.69 -16.36 20.75
CA SER A 95 0.00 -15.42 19.89
C SER A 95 0.13 -14.00 20.42
N MET A 96 -0.21 -13.01 19.60
CA MET A 96 -0.21 -11.60 19.98
C MET A 96 -1.45 -10.89 19.44
N ASP A 97 -1.89 -9.85 20.16
CA ASP A 97 -2.95 -8.97 19.68
C ASP A 97 -2.52 -8.24 18.40
N GLY A 98 -3.39 -8.25 17.38
CA GLY A 98 -3.14 -7.65 16.08
C GLY A 98 -3.35 -6.14 16.05
N VAL A 99 -2.56 -5.38 16.80
CA VAL A 99 -2.69 -3.91 16.89
C VAL A 99 -1.75 -3.20 15.91
N GLY A 100 -2.28 -2.26 15.14
CA GLY A 100 -1.52 -1.46 14.18
C GLY A 100 -2.40 -0.59 13.30
N ALA A 101 -1.88 -0.17 12.15
CA ALA A 101 -2.65 0.59 11.17
C ALA A 101 -2.54 -0.05 9.78
N HIS A 102 -3.64 -0.02 9.04
CA HIS A 102 -3.67 -0.36 7.63
C HIS A 102 -4.31 0.82 6.89
N GLU A 103 -3.54 1.50 6.05
CA GLU A 103 -3.97 2.69 5.33
C GLU A 103 -3.76 2.49 3.83
N VAL A 104 -4.61 3.11 3.02
CA VAL A 104 -4.54 3.16 1.56
C VAL A 104 -4.12 4.58 1.17
N ILE A 105 -3.15 4.68 0.27
CA ILE A 105 -2.69 5.95 -0.29
C ILE A 105 -3.15 6.01 -1.75
N VAL A 106 -4.07 6.91 -2.04
CA VAL A 106 -4.57 7.20 -3.37
C VAL A 106 -3.63 8.23 -4.01
N GLU A 107 -2.88 7.78 -5.01
CA GLU A 107 -1.74 8.51 -5.59
C GLU A 107 -2.14 9.61 -6.58
N SER A 108 -3.38 9.60 -7.07
CA SER A 108 -3.91 10.55 -8.06
C SER A 108 -5.44 10.51 -8.09
N PRO A 109 -6.13 11.62 -8.40
CA PRO A 109 -7.56 11.61 -8.74
C PRO A 109 -7.84 11.03 -10.14
N ASP A 110 -6.82 10.93 -11.00
CA ASP A 110 -6.92 10.30 -12.31
C ASP A 110 -6.97 8.77 -12.18
N HIS A 111 -8.08 8.17 -12.61
CA HIS A 111 -8.37 6.74 -12.53
C HIS A 111 -7.42 5.90 -13.39
N ASP A 112 -7.06 6.41 -14.56
CA ASP A 112 -6.21 5.69 -15.52
C ASP A 112 -4.71 5.99 -15.29
N GLY A 113 -4.41 6.94 -14.40
CA GLY A 113 -3.07 7.31 -14.00
C GLY A 113 -2.42 6.24 -13.12
N HIS A 114 -1.14 5.96 -13.35
CA HIS A 114 -0.34 5.09 -12.50
C HIS A 114 1.03 5.73 -12.27
N LEU A 115 1.75 5.32 -11.22
CA LEU A 115 2.98 5.99 -10.78
C LEU A 115 4.00 6.29 -11.91
N ALA A 116 4.11 5.41 -12.92
CA ALA A 116 5.01 5.60 -14.07
C ALA A 116 4.54 6.61 -15.14
N THR A 117 3.29 7.08 -15.11
CA THR A 117 2.73 8.11 -16.03
C THR A 117 2.51 9.44 -15.34
N LEU A 118 2.65 9.49 -14.01
CA LEU A 118 2.50 10.73 -13.25
C LEU A 118 3.69 11.68 -13.45
N PRO A 119 3.47 13.00 -13.45
CA PRO A 119 4.57 13.96 -13.46
C PRO A 119 5.47 13.82 -12.22
N ASP A 120 6.76 14.14 -12.35
CA ASP A 120 7.75 14.04 -11.26
C ASP A 120 7.29 14.73 -9.97
N LEU A 121 6.66 15.91 -10.07
CA LEU A 121 6.13 16.64 -8.92
C LEU A 121 5.02 15.87 -8.19
N GLN A 122 4.20 15.11 -8.90
CA GLN A 122 3.17 14.27 -8.30
C GLN A 122 3.81 13.06 -7.61
N VAL A 123 4.80 12.42 -8.24
CA VAL A 123 5.57 11.32 -7.64
C VAL A 123 6.29 11.78 -6.37
N GLU A 124 6.89 12.97 -6.39
CA GLU A 124 7.47 13.60 -5.20
C GLU A 124 6.42 13.76 -4.09
N THR A 125 5.22 14.22 -4.43
CA THR A 125 4.11 14.37 -3.49
C THR A 125 3.70 13.01 -2.89
N VAL A 126 3.70 11.93 -3.68
CA VAL A 126 3.44 10.55 -3.20
C VAL A 126 4.50 10.14 -2.17
N LEU A 127 5.78 10.35 -2.47
CA LEU A 127 6.87 10.04 -1.55
C LEU A 127 6.83 10.89 -0.27
N ARG A 128 6.38 12.14 -0.37
CA ARG A 128 6.12 13.00 0.80
C ARG A 128 4.99 12.43 1.66
N ALA A 129 3.89 12.00 1.05
CA ALA A 129 2.79 11.34 1.76
C ALA A 129 3.28 10.09 2.50
N TYR A 130 4.09 9.26 1.84
CA TYR A 130 4.71 8.07 2.45
C TYR A 130 5.54 8.44 3.69
N ALA A 131 6.40 9.45 3.58
CA ALA A 131 7.25 9.88 4.69
C ALA A 131 6.44 10.47 5.85
N GLU A 132 5.40 11.24 5.56
CA GLU A 132 4.54 11.86 6.56
C GLU A 132 3.70 10.81 7.32
N ARG A 133 3.06 9.89 6.59
CA ARG A 133 2.32 8.77 7.19
C ARG A 133 3.25 7.86 7.99
N HIS A 134 4.43 7.55 7.48
CA HIS A 134 5.43 6.77 8.21
C HIS A 134 5.77 7.42 9.55
N ARG A 135 6.09 8.73 9.57
CA ARG A 135 6.41 9.43 10.82
C ARG A 135 5.23 9.48 11.78
N ALA A 136 4.02 9.71 11.28
CA ALA A 136 2.82 9.74 12.10
C ALA A 136 2.56 8.38 12.77
N LEU A 137 2.70 7.27 12.03
CA LEU A 137 2.54 5.93 12.57
C LEU A 137 3.69 5.52 13.49
N ALA A 138 4.92 5.92 13.19
CA ALA A 138 6.09 5.62 14.01
C ALA A 138 6.08 6.34 15.38
N ALA A 139 5.28 7.40 15.53
CA ALA A 139 5.08 8.06 16.82
C ALA A 139 4.34 7.17 17.83
N ASP A 140 3.59 6.18 17.36
CA ASP A 140 2.94 5.19 18.21
C ASP A 140 3.95 4.12 18.65
N ARG A 141 4.25 4.08 19.96
CA ARG A 141 5.21 3.13 20.55
C ARG A 141 4.84 1.66 20.37
N ARG A 142 3.56 1.36 20.06
CA ARG A 142 3.08 0.00 19.76
C ARG A 142 3.56 -0.46 18.38
N VAL A 143 3.76 0.47 17.45
CA VAL A 143 4.22 0.19 16.08
C VAL A 143 5.73 0.01 16.08
N ARG A 144 6.20 -1.20 15.72
CA ARG A 144 7.63 -1.53 15.64
C ARG A 144 8.18 -1.55 14.22
N TYR A 145 7.31 -1.71 13.24
CA TYR A 145 7.67 -1.80 11.83
C TYR A 145 6.53 -1.27 10.97
N ILE A 146 6.87 -0.60 9.88
CA ILE A 146 5.91 -0.05 8.91
C ILE A 146 6.35 -0.54 7.53
N GLN A 147 5.48 -1.32 6.89
CA GLN A 147 5.68 -1.73 5.51
C GLN A 147 4.89 -0.81 4.58
N ILE A 148 5.59 -0.06 3.75
CA ILE A 148 4.98 0.64 2.61
C ILE A 148 5.17 -0.25 1.38
N PHE A 149 4.10 -0.54 0.66
CA PHE A 149 4.15 -1.34 -0.55
C PHE A 149 3.07 -0.90 -1.54
N LYS A 150 3.26 -1.26 -2.81
CA LYS A 150 2.31 -1.01 -3.91
C LYS A 150 2.09 -2.30 -4.68
N ASN A 151 0.83 -2.62 -4.94
CA ASN A 151 0.44 -3.70 -5.85
C ASN A 151 -0.11 -3.07 -7.14
N HIS A 152 0.32 -3.57 -8.29
CA HIS A 152 -0.14 -3.12 -9.61
C HIS A 152 -0.25 -4.32 -10.56
N GLY A 153 -1.41 -4.50 -11.21
CA GLY A 153 -1.66 -5.61 -12.15
C GLY A 153 -3.10 -5.70 -12.62
#